data_AF-A0A8J7GAN0-F1
#
_entry.id   AF-A0A8J7GAN0-F1
#
_cell.length_a   1.000
_cell.length_b   1.000
_cell.length_c   1.000
_cell.angle_alpha   90.00
_cell.angle_beta   90.00
_cell.angle_gamma   90.00
#
_symmetry.space_group_name_H-M   'P 1'
#
loop_
_entity.id
_entity.type
_entity.pdbx_description
1 polymer ?
#
loop_
_entity_poly.entity_id
_entity_poly.type
_entity_poly.pdbx_seq_one_letter_code
_entity_poly.pdbx_strand_id
1 'polypeptide(L)'
;MGSGTRDDPWQLTTPPGKAGYEMWRDEAADPPALVCQVGGTQLRYHLRAVEDLHAMLVAHGDWMDLGGTDEQKDAPEGTVEAWGRSADNPVGGWYGLKKGLRGRFGVYLPPLLEALGLAEVTHEARNNRMRATS
;
A
#
# COMPACT_ATOMS: atom_id res chain seq x y z
N MET A 1 2.66 11.73 -13.74
CA MET A 1 2.81 11.38 -12.31
C MET A 1 3.75 12.38 -11.69
N GLY A 2 3.47 12.83 -10.46
CA GLY A 2 4.44 13.62 -9.70
C GLY A 2 5.64 12.79 -9.27
N SER A 3 6.61 13.45 -8.63
CA SER A 3 7.86 12.90 -8.11
C SER A 3 7.72 12.21 -6.74
N GLY A 4 6.53 12.23 -6.14
CA GLY A 4 6.26 11.63 -4.84
C GLY A 4 6.80 12.48 -3.69
N THR A 5 6.84 13.80 -3.89
CA THR A 5 7.14 14.80 -2.85
C THR A 5 5.85 15.49 -2.42
N ARG A 6 5.86 16.21 -1.30
CA ARG A 6 4.66 16.90 -0.80
C ARG A 6 4.12 17.93 -1.80
N ASP A 7 5.02 18.63 -2.49
CA ASP A 7 4.65 19.67 -3.45
C ASP A 7 4.33 19.10 -4.84
N ASP A 8 4.73 17.86 -5.10
CA ASP A 8 4.50 17.15 -6.36
C ASP A 8 4.19 15.66 -6.10
N PRO A 9 2.99 15.37 -5.54
CA PRO A 9 2.63 14.03 -5.12
C PRO A 9 2.34 13.10 -6.31
N TRP A 10 2.46 11.80 -6.09
CA TRP A 10 1.90 10.82 -7.00
C TRP A 10 0.38 10.93 -7.01
N GLN A 11 -0.19 11.05 -8.20
CA GLN A 11 -1.64 11.03 -8.45
C GLN A 11 -2.01 9.60 -8.85
N LEU A 12 -2.77 8.91 -8.02
CA LEU A 12 -3.05 7.48 -8.12
C LEU A 12 -4.55 7.20 -8.10
N THR A 13 -4.95 6.03 -8.59
CA THR A 13 -6.32 5.52 -8.48
C THR A 13 -6.32 4.17 -7.78
N THR A 14 -7.37 3.90 -7.00
CA THR A 14 -7.56 2.58 -6.37
C THR A 14 -7.65 1.49 -7.45
N PRO A 15 -7.33 0.22 -7.16
CA PRO A 15 -7.23 -0.82 -8.19
C PRO A 15 -8.44 -0.94 -9.13
N PRO A 16 -9.71 -0.80 -8.69
CA PRO A 16 -10.86 -0.80 -9.61
C PRO A 16 -10.99 0.47 -10.49
N GLY A 17 -10.09 1.45 -10.37
CA GLY A 17 -10.08 2.70 -11.13
C GLY A 17 -11.13 3.75 -10.71
N LYS A 18 -11.83 3.55 -9.59
CA LYS A 18 -13.02 4.35 -9.24
C LYS A 18 -12.77 5.56 -8.35
N ALA A 19 -11.68 5.56 -7.59
CA ALA A 19 -11.39 6.61 -6.61
C ALA A 19 -9.93 7.03 -6.71
N GLY A 20 -9.71 8.33 -6.90
CA GLY A 20 -8.39 8.95 -6.92
C GLY A 20 -7.87 9.27 -5.51
N TYR A 21 -6.56 9.32 -5.37
CA TYR A 21 -5.86 9.72 -4.15
C TYR A 21 -4.44 10.19 -4.47
N GLU A 22 -3.84 10.88 -3.52
CA GLU A 22 -2.47 11.38 -3.61
C GLU A 22 -1.55 10.65 -2.65
N MET A 23 -0.30 10.42 -3.05
CA MET A 23 0.73 9.89 -2.17
C MET A 23 2.05 10.63 -2.30
N TRP A 24 2.75 10.79 -1.19
CA TRP A 24 4.11 11.34 -1.18
C TRP A 24 4.90 10.82 0.02
N ARG A 25 6.22 10.98 -0.08
CA ARG A 25 7.17 10.62 0.96
C ARG A 25 7.35 11.77 1.94
N ASP A 26 7.36 11.44 3.22
CA ASP A 26 7.65 12.33 4.35
C ASP A 26 8.84 11.73 5.12
N GLU A 27 10.04 11.95 4.59
CA GLU A 27 11.29 11.41 5.14
C GLU A 27 11.66 12.04 6.50
N ALA A 28 11.10 13.22 6.79
CA ALA A 28 11.32 13.93 8.06
C ALA A 28 10.39 13.46 9.19
N ALA A 29 9.39 12.63 8.89
CA ALA A 29 8.56 12.01 9.93
C ALA A 29 9.36 10.99 10.75
N ASP A 30 8.92 10.75 11.98
CA ASP A 30 9.47 9.71 12.86
C ASP A 30 8.36 8.71 13.27
N PRO A 31 8.35 7.49 12.71
CA PRO A 31 9.25 6.98 11.67
C PRO A 31 8.98 7.64 10.28
N PRO A 32 9.93 7.55 9.33
CA PRO A 32 9.72 8.02 7.96
C PRO A 32 8.46 7.42 7.35
N ALA A 33 7.66 8.26 6.72
CA ALA A 33 6.30 7.89 6.33
C ALA A 33 6.03 8.05 4.84
N LEU A 34 5.21 7.15 4.31
CA LEU A 34 4.46 7.37 3.09
C LEU A 34 3.10 7.94 3.47
N VAL A 35 2.82 9.17 3.04
CA VAL A 35 1.54 9.83 3.29
C VAL A 35 0.58 9.48 2.16
N CYS A 36 -0.64 9.10 2.51
CA CYS A 36 -1.74 8.83 1.58
C CYS A 36 -2.92 9.75 1.89
N GLN A 37 -3.26 10.62 0.95
CA GLN A 37 -4.36 11.59 1.07
C GLN A 37 -5.54 11.18 0.20
N VAL A 38 -6.69 10.96 0.82
CA VAL A 38 -7.94 10.53 0.17
C VAL A 38 -9.07 11.45 0.61
N GLY A 39 -9.45 12.40 -0.25
CA GLY A 39 -10.41 13.44 0.13
C GLY A 39 -9.93 14.21 1.36
N GLY A 40 -10.69 14.20 2.45
CA GLY A 40 -10.29 14.81 3.74
C GLY A 40 -9.55 13.88 4.70
N THR A 41 -9.31 12.62 4.33
CA THR A 41 -8.67 11.62 5.21
C THR A 41 -7.22 11.42 4.83
N GLN A 42 -6.34 11.47 5.83
CA GLN A 42 -4.91 11.17 5.67
C GLN A 42 -4.54 9.88 6.41
N LEU A 43 -4.13 8.88 5.65
CA LEU A 43 -3.47 7.67 6.15
C LEU A 43 -1.95 7.86 6.07
N ARG A 44 -1.23 7.11 6.90
CA ARG A 44 0.24 7.11 6.90
C ARG A 44 0.73 5.68 7.04
N TYR A 45 1.67 5.30 6.20
CA TYR A 45 2.36 4.01 6.27
C TYR A 45 3.84 4.26 6.53
N HIS A 46 4.57 3.30 7.09
CA HIS A 46 6.04 3.38 7.07
C HIS A 46 6.52 3.51 5.63
N LEU A 47 7.48 4.41 5.39
CA LEU A 47 8.03 4.66 4.06
C LEU A 47 8.67 3.40 3.44
N ARG A 48 9.35 2.59 4.27
CA ARG A 48 9.96 1.32 3.87
C ARG A 48 8.97 0.27 3.35
N ALA A 49 7.67 0.46 3.55
CA ALA A 49 6.62 -0.43 3.04
C ALA A 49 6.73 -0.69 1.53
N VAL A 50 7.22 0.28 0.75
CA VAL A 50 7.38 0.13 -0.70
C VAL A 50 8.40 -0.97 -1.02
N GLU A 51 9.59 -0.89 -0.42
CA GLU A 51 10.68 -1.83 -0.64
C GLU A 51 10.37 -3.20 -0.02
N ASP A 52 9.85 -3.22 1.21
CA ASP A 52 9.53 -4.46 1.90
C ASP A 52 8.40 -5.23 1.19
N LEU A 53 7.36 -4.52 0.70
CA LEU A 53 6.26 -5.15 -0.04
C LEU A 53 6.78 -5.73 -1.36
N HIS A 54 7.62 -5.00 -2.08
CA HIS A 54 8.24 -5.50 -3.30
C HIS A 54 9.06 -6.77 -3.02
N ALA A 55 9.94 -6.74 -2.01
CA ALA A 55 10.77 -7.89 -1.65
C ALA A 55 9.92 -9.12 -1.26
N MET A 56 8.82 -8.91 -0.53
CA MET A 56 7.89 -9.97 -0.19
C MET A 56 7.23 -10.56 -1.44
N LEU A 57 6.79 -9.72 -2.38
CA LEU A 57 6.16 -10.18 -3.63
C LEU A 57 7.14 -10.96 -4.52
N VAL A 58 8.41 -10.55 -4.58
CA VAL A 58 9.48 -11.29 -5.28
C VAL A 58 9.66 -12.67 -4.65
N ALA A 59 9.72 -12.74 -3.32
CA ALA A 59 9.85 -14.01 -2.61
C ALA A 59 8.62 -14.92 -2.78
N HIS A 60 7.41 -14.34 -2.86
CA HIS A 60 6.16 -15.05 -3.12
C HIS A 60 6.11 -15.60 -4.55
N GLY A 61 6.62 -14.85 -5.53
CA GLY A 61 6.88 -15.33 -6.90
C GLY A 61 5.65 -15.55 -7.79
N ASP A 62 4.44 -15.26 -7.31
CA ASP A 62 3.19 -15.37 -8.08
C ASP A 62 2.23 -14.20 -7.75
N TRP A 63 1.01 -14.25 -8.27
CA TRP A 63 -0.07 -13.35 -7.90
C TRP A 63 -0.51 -13.57 -6.45
N MET A 64 -0.74 -12.46 -5.74
CA MET A 64 -1.27 -12.42 -4.38
C MET A 64 -2.52 -11.55 -4.34
N ASP A 65 -3.57 -12.01 -3.66
CA ASP A 65 -4.79 -11.25 -3.45
C ASP A 65 -4.54 -9.99 -2.61
N LEU A 66 -5.15 -8.88 -3.00
CA LEU A 66 -4.95 -7.61 -2.31
C LEU A 66 -5.56 -7.58 -0.90
N GLY A 67 -6.74 -8.16 -0.72
CA GLY A 67 -7.42 -8.29 0.58
C GLY A 67 -7.77 -6.98 1.29
N GLY A 68 -7.77 -5.86 0.57
CA GLY A 68 -7.90 -4.51 1.13
C GLY A 68 -9.11 -4.35 2.06
N THR A 69 -8.87 -3.99 3.32
CA THR A 69 -9.93 -3.79 4.32
C THR A 69 -9.54 -2.73 5.35
N ASP A 70 -10.49 -2.19 6.12
CA ASP A 70 -10.21 -1.23 7.19
C ASP A 70 -9.56 -1.88 8.43
N GLU A 71 -9.05 -1.07 9.36
CA GLU A 71 -8.36 -1.56 10.56
C GLU A 71 -9.27 -2.38 11.48
N GLN A 72 -10.58 -2.12 11.46
CA GLN A 72 -11.54 -2.74 12.36
C GLN A 72 -11.97 -4.14 11.91
N LYS A 73 -11.67 -4.51 10.66
CA LYS A 73 -11.99 -5.82 10.09
C LYS A 73 -10.76 -6.70 10.00
N ASP A 74 -10.99 -7.99 10.16
CA ASP A 74 -9.98 -9.01 9.89
C ASP A 74 -9.58 -8.96 8.42
N ALA A 75 -8.28 -8.96 8.18
CA ALA A 75 -7.73 -9.07 6.83
C ALA A 75 -7.79 -10.54 6.40
N PRO A 76 -8.25 -10.86 5.18
CA PRO A 76 -8.24 -12.24 4.72
C PRO A 76 -6.82 -12.80 4.70
N GLU A 77 -6.64 -14.01 5.22
CA GLU A 77 -5.33 -14.67 5.28
C GLU A 77 -4.73 -14.85 3.87
N GLY A 78 -3.40 -14.78 3.78
CA GLY A 78 -2.68 -14.92 2.51
C GLY A 78 -2.79 -13.72 1.57
N THR A 79 -3.30 -12.57 2.05
CA THR A 79 -3.41 -11.34 1.26
C THR A 79 -2.36 -10.30 1.59
N VAL A 80 -2.16 -9.35 0.67
CA VAL A 80 -1.28 -8.19 0.85
C VAL A 80 -1.67 -7.38 2.09
N GLU A 81 -2.97 -7.20 2.31
CA GLU A 81 -3.48 -6.53 3.52
C GLU A 81 -3.13 -7.31 4.79
N ALA A 82 -3.27 -8.63 4.81
CA ALA A 82 -2.89 -9.43 5.98
C ALA A 82 -1.39 -9.38 6.26
N TRP A 83 -0.55 -9.47 5.23
CA TRP A 83 0.90 -9.31 5.37
C TRP A 83 1.26 -7.92 5.91
N GLY A 84 0.60 -6.85 5.44
CA GLY A 84 0.84 -5.48 5.87
C GLY A 84 0.53 -5.20 7.36
N ARG A 85 -0.07 -6.17 8.06
CA ARG A 85 -0.46 -6.10 9.48
C ARG A 85 0.20 -7.19 10.34
N SER A 86 0.93 -8.11 9.71
CA SER A 86 1.47 -9.30 10.37
C SER A 86 2.59 -8.98 11.35
N ALA A 87 2.65 -9.72 12.46
CA ALA A 87 3.77 -9.67 13.40
C ALA A 87 5.07 -10.22 12.79
N ASP A 88 4.98 -11.00 11.71
CA ASP A 88 6.13 -11.62 11.04
C ASP A 88 6.70 -10.76 9.90
N ASN A 89 6.09 -9.61 9.60
CA ASN A 89 6.63 -8.70 8.60
C ASN A 89 7.84 -7.91 9.16
N PRO A 90 8.65 -7.26 8.30
CA PRO A 90 9.86 -6.55 8.72
C PRO A 90 9.69 -5.46 9.80
N VAL A 91 8.48 -4.96 10.03
CA VAL A 91 8.19 -3.96 11.08
C VAL A 91 7.53 -4.55 12.33
N GLY A 92 7.29 -5.86 12.36
CA GLY A 92 6.73 -6.56 13.52
C GLY A 92 5.27 -6.23 13.80
N GLY A 93 4.49 -5.84 12.79
CA GLY A 93 3.09 -5.49 12.97
C GLY A 93 2.52 -4.63 11.84
N TRP A 94 1.93 -3.49 12.19
CA TRP A 94 1.24 -2.65 11.21
C TRP A 94 2.21 -1.75 10.47
N TYR A 95 2.20 -1.80 9.14
CA TYR A 95 2.80 -0.72 8.34
C TYR A 95 2.04 0.60 8.51
N GLY A 96 0.73 0.54 8.76
CA GLY A 96 -0.08 1.71 9.05
C GLY A 96 0.27 2.34 10.40
N LEU A 97 0.56 3.64 10.40
CA LEU A 97 1.12 4.36 11.55
C LEU A 97 0.04 4.99 12.45
N LYS A 98 -1.10 5.39 11.90
CA LYS A 98 -2.12 6.16 12.63
C LYS A 98 -3.23 5.26 13.14
N LYS A 99 -3.34 5.09 14.46
CA LYS A 99 -4.43 4.34 15.11
C LYS A 99 -5.81 4.78 14.61
N GLY A 100 -6.65 3.81 14.29
CA GLY A 100 -7.95 4.02 13.65
C GLY A 100 -7.90 4.12 12.11
N LEU A 101 -6.70 4.26 11.53
CA LEU A 101 -6.44 4.41 10.09
C LEU A 101 -5.20 3.59 9.65
N ARG A 102 -4.95 2.43 10.27
CA ARG A 102 -3.79 1.59 9.94
C ARG A 102 -4.02 0.62 8.78
N GLY A 103 -5.29 0.34 8.47
CA GLY A 103 -5.68 -0.57 7.39
C GLY A 103 -5.59 0.03 5.99
N ARG A 104 -6.28 -0.62 5.06
CA ARG A 104 -6.34 -0.31 3.62
C ARG A 104 -4.97 -0.31 2.96
N PHE A 105 -4.02 -1.04 3.54
CA PHE A 105 -2.70 -1.25 2.99
C PHE A 105 -2.80 -1.89 1.59
N GLY A 106 -3.59 -2.95 1.45
CA GLY A 106 -3.88 -3.63 0.18
C GLY A 106 -4.78 -2.83 -0.77
N VAL A 107 -5.21 -1.62 -0.40
CA VAL A 107 -5.96 -0.72 -1.29
C VAL A 107 -5.03 0.32 -1.91
N TYR A 108 -4.14 0.90 -1.10
CA TYR A 108 -3.38 2.10 -1.50
C TYR A 108 -1.92 1.84 -1.83
N LEU A 109 -1.26 0.81 -1.29
CA LEU A 109 0.11 0.49 -1.71
C LEU A 109 0.20 -0.11 -3.12
N PRO A 110 -0.69 -1.02 -3.56
CA PRO A 110 -0.52 -1.70 -4.84
C PRO A 110 -0.43 -0.75 -6.04
N PRO A 111 -1.31 0.26 -6.22
CA PRO A 111 -1.18 1.18 -7.35
C PRO A 111 0.07 2.05 -7.30
N LEU A 112 0.63 2.31 -6.10
CA LEU A 112 1.92 2.99 -5.99
C LEU A 112 3.05 2.10 -6.51
N LEU A 113 3.11 0.83 -6.11
CA LEU A 113 4.15 -0.08 -6.61
C LEU A 113 4.05 -0.27 -8.13
N GLU A 114 2.84 -0.32 -8.68
CA GLU A 114 2.63 -0.35 -10.12
C GLU A 114 3.12 0.93 -10.81
N ALA A 115 2.77 2.10 -10.28
CA ALA A 115 3.25 3.38 -10.80
C ALA A 115 4.78 3.53 -10.76
N LEU A 116 5.44 2.88 -9.80
CA LEU A 116 6.90 2.84 -9.66
C LEU A 116 7.55 1.76 -10.54
N GLY A 117 6.76 0.94 -11.25
CA GLY A 117 7.27 -0.16 -12.06
C GLY A 117 7.85 -1.31 -11.23
N LEU A 118 7.37 -1.49 -10.00
CA LEU A 118 7.80 -2.53 -9.06
C LEU A 118 6.84 -3.73 -9.08
N ALA A 119 5.56 -3.53 -9.40
CA ALA A 119 4.56 -4.58 -9.41
C ALA A 119 3.59 -4.44 -10.60
N GLU A 120 2.92 -5.53 -10.94
CA GLU A 120 1.73 -5.53 -11.79
C GLU A 120 0.49 -5.65 -10.89
N VAL A 121 -0.58 -4.93 -11.20
CA VAL A 121 -1.86 -5.00 -10.48
C VAL A 121 -3.00 -5.31 -11.45
N THR A 122 -3.92 -6.18 -11.03
CA THR A 122 -5.16 -6.37 -11.81
C THR A 122 -6.14 -5.24 -11.55
N HIS A 123 -6.94 -4.86 -12.55
CA HIS A 123 -7.91 -3.76 -12.45
C HIS A 123 -9.36 -4.21 -12.69
N GLU A 124 -9.75 -5.25 -11.97
CA GLU A 124 -11.10 -5.80 -11.95
C GLU A 124 -12.02 -5.02 -10.99
N ALA A 125 -13.33 -5.26 -11.12
CA ALA A 125 -14.33 -4.66 -10.23
C ALA A 125 -14.17 -5.09 -8.76
N ARG A 126 -13.58 -6.27 -8.50
CA ARG A 126 -13.33 -6.86 -7.17
C ARG A 126 -12.25 -7.95 -7.26
N ASN A 127 -11.74 -8.38 -6.12
CA ASN A 127 -10.75 -9.48 -5.99
C ASN A 127 -9.49 -9.22 -6.83
N ASN A 128 -8.99 -7.98 -6.74
CA ASN A 128 -7.77 -7.61 -7.41
C ASN A 128 -6.57 -8.30 -6.77
N ARG A 129 -5.54 -8.49 -7.58
CA ARG A 129 -4.29 -9.16 -7.24
C ARG A 129 -3.10 -8.30 -7.65
N MET A 130 -1.95 -8.59 -7.07
CA MET A 130 -0.67 -8.02 -7.51
C MET A 130 0.44 -9.07 -7.53
N ARG A 131 1.49 -8.81 -8.30
CA ARG A 131 2.76 -9.57 -8.28
C ARG A 131 3.94 -8.64 -8.55
N ALA A 132 5.15 -9.02 -8.18
CA ALA A 132 6.36 -8.26 -8.52
C ALA A 132 6.68 -8.30 -10.03
N THR A 133 7.39 -7.30 -10.54
CA THR A 133 7.77 -7.18 -11.97
C THR A 133 9.13 -7.81 -12.32
N SER A 134 9.89 -8.30 -11.34
CA SER A 134 11.11 -9.10 -11.50
C SER A 134 11.67 -9.51 -10.16
#